data_AF-A0A8B5XDX8-F1
#
_entry.id   AF-A0A8B5XDX8-F1
#
_cell.length_a   1.000
_cell.length_b   1.000
_cell.length_c   1.000
_cell.angle_alpha   90.00
_cell.angle_beta   90.00
_cell.angle_gamma   90.00
#
_symmetry.space_group_name_H-M   'P 1'
#
loop_
_entity.id
_entity.type
_entity.pdbx_description
1 polymer ?
#
loop_
_entity_poly.entity_id
_entity_poly.type
_entity_poly.pdbx_seq_one_letter_code
_entity_poly.pdbx_strand_id
1 'polypeptide(L)'
;MKIALVGGCGSGKTTIAAELKRAGHDAYIVGQEHSEVRTLWAVRSPEAVVYLHVTLDAVRERRGEHWPGWLYKKQQQRLKNAYEAADVLVNTAEQTVEESVEAILAMFPGDGDHESSAD
;
A
#
# COMPACT_ATOMS: atom_id res chain seq x y z
N MET A 1 -12.20 -8.24 4.75
CA MET A 1 -11.99 -7.24 3.68
C MET A 1 -10.76 -7.57 2.83
N LYS A 2 -10.91 -7.48 1.51
CA LYS A 2 -9.88 -7.72 0.49
C LYS A 2 -9.20 -6.41 0.08
N ILE A 3 -7.95 -6.25 0.49
CA ILE A 3 -7.19 -4.99 0.35
C ILE A 3 -6.12 -5.14 -0.73
N ALA A 4 -6.21 -4.34 -1.80
CA ALA A 4 -5.15 -4.19 -2.80
C ALA A 4 -4.11 -3.18 -2.31
N LEU A 5 -2.87 -3.62 -2.11
CA LEU A 5 -1.74 -2.76 -1.81
C LEU A 5 -0.95 -2.40 -3.07
N VAL A 6 -0.87 -1.11 -3.36
CA VAL A 6 -0.22 -0.55 -4.54
C VAL A 6 0.83 0.49 -4.13
N GLY A 7 1.88 0.69 -4.93
CA GLY A 7 2.95 1.64 -4.62
C GLY A 7 4.25 1.35 -5.36
N GLY A 8 5.22 2.26 -5.28
CA GLY A 8 6.52 2.11 -5.95
C GLY A 8 7.40 0.99 -5.40
N CYS A 9 8.50 0.68 -6.10
CA CYS A 9 9.55 -0.16 -5.54
C CYS A 9 10.13 0.52 -4.28
N GLY A 10 10.28 -0.24 -3.19
CA GLY A 10 10.78 0.30 -1.92
C GLY A 10 9.73 0.98 -1.03
N SER A 11 8.45 0.99 -1.43
CA SER A 11 7.36 1.56 -0.61
C SER A 11 6.89 0.65 0.54
N GLY A 12 7.55 -0.48 0.81
CA GLY A 12 7.19 -1.35 1.93
C GLY A 12 5.99 -2.29 1.71
N LYS A 13 5.47 -2.45 0.48
CA LYS A 13 4.28 -3.27 0.19
C LYS A 13 4.29 -4.66 0.83
N THR A 14 5.43 -5.36 0.78
CA THR A 14 5.57 -6.70 1.36
C THR A 14 5.40 -6.71 2.87
N THR A 15 6.00 -5.74 3.55
CA THR A 15 5.92 -5.61 5.00
C THR A 15 4.50 -5.24 5.43
N ILE A 16 3.92 -4.20 4.84
CA ILE A 16 2.56 -3.75 5.19
C ILE A 16 1.52 -4.84 4.88
N ALA A 17 1.62 -5.54 3.74
CA ALA A 17 0.72 -6.64 3.42
C ALA A 17 0.84 -7.80 4.42
N ALA A 18 2.03 -8.06 4.98
CA ALA A 18 2.21 -9.08 6.00
C ALA A 18 1.54 -8.67 7.32
N GLU A 19 1.72 -7.42 7.77
CA GLU A 19 1.09 -6.94 9.01
C GLU A 19 -0.44 -6.88 8.91
N LEU A 20 -0.98 -6.39 7.79
CA LEU A 20 -2.44 -6.39 7.58
C LEU A 20 -3.03 -7.80 7.58
N LYS A 21 -2.32 -8.79 7.05
CA LYS A 21 -2.72 -10.20 7.15
C LYS A 21 -2.70 -10.71 8.59
N ARG A 22 -1.69 -10.32 9.38
CA ARG A 22 -1.65 -10.66 10.82
C ARG A 22 -2.81 -10.02 11.59
N ALA A 23 -3.26 -8.85 11.17
CA ALA A 23 -4.45 -8.18 11.69
C ALA A 23 -5.78 -8.77 11.16
N GLY A 24 -5.76 -9.83 10.35
CA GLY A 24 -6.98 -10.54 9.90
C GLY A 24 -7.56 -10.09 8.55
N HIS A 25 -6.86 -9.25 7.77
CA HIS A 25 -7.34 -8.77 6.47
C HIS A 25 -6.75 -9.60 5.30
N ASP A 26 -7.52 -9.77 4.20
CA ASP A 26 -7.03 -10.36 2.94
C ASP A 26 -6.27 -9.30 2.13
N ALA A 27 -5.10 -8.90 2.63
CA ALA A 27 -4.24 -7.94 1.96
C ALA A 27 -3.35 -8.60 0.90
N TYR A 28 -3.20 -8.00 -0.26
CA TYR A 28 -2.33 -8.53 -1.32
C TYR A 28 -1.63 -7.42 -2.10
N ILE A 29 -0.44 -7.74 -2.61
CA ILE A 29 0.39 -6.81 -3.34
C ILE A 29 -0.03 -6.80 -4.82
N VAL A 30 -0.11 -5.61 -5.39
CA VAL A 30 -0.26 -5.40 -6.83
C VAL A 30 1.03 -4.80 -7.37
N GLY A 31 1.66 -5.49 -8.32
CA GLY A 31 2.86 -5.01 -9.04
C GLY A 31 2.54 -3.95 -10.10
N GLN A 32 1.69 -2.97 -9.78
CA GLN A 32 1.21 -1.95 -10.72
C GLN A 32 2.36 -1.11 -11.30
N GLU A 33 3.41 -0.86 -10.51
CA GLU A 33 4.61 -0.12 -10.91
C GLU A 33 5.40 -0.80 -12.04
N HIS A 34 5.15 -2.10 -12.25
CA HIS A 34 5.78 -2.92 -13.29
C HIS A 34 4.87 -3.18 -14.50
N SER A 35 3.62 -2.74 -14.46
CA SER A 35 2.60 -3.06 -15.47
C SER A 35 2.24 -1.87 -16.36
N GLU A 36 1.98 -2.13 -17.64
CA GLU A 36 1.36 -1.16 -18.57
C GLU A 36 -0.17 -1.18 -18.48
N VAL A 37 -0.76 -2.22 -17.86
CA VAL A 37 -2.21 -2.28 -17.62
C VAL A 37 -2.56 -1.29 -16.52
N ARG A 38 -3.18 -0.17 -16.88
CA ARG A 38 -3.48 0.96 -15.98
C ARG A 38 -4.30 0.56 -14.76
N THR A 39 -5.20 -0.41 -14.92
CA THR A 39 -6.15 -0.87 -13.92
C THR A 39 -5.81 -2.25 -13.36
N LEU A 40 -4.54 -2.67 -13.37
CA LEU A 40 -4.13 -3.98 -12.84
C LEU A 40 -4.59 -4.16 -11.38
N TRP A 41 -4.57 -3.08 -10.59
CA TRP A 41 -5.07 -3.04 -9.22
C TRP A 41 -6.53 -3.48 -9.07
N ALA A 42 -7.36 -3.30 -10.11
CA ALA A 42 -8.80 -3.60 -10.07
C ALA A 42 -9.13 -5.05 -10.48
N VAL A 43 -8.18 -5.81 -11.06
CA VAL A 43 -8.45 -7.12 -11.67
C VAL A 43 -9.04 -8.15 -10.71
N ARG A 44 -8.69 -8.06 -9.43
CA ARG A 44 -9.19 -8.98 -8.38
C ARG A 44 -10.41 -8.44 -7.65
N SER A 45 -11.01 -7.34 -8.12
CA SER A 45 -12.13 -6.64 -7.48
C SER A 45 -11.88 -6.41 -5.98
N PRO A 46 -10.86 -5.61 -5.60
CA PRO A 46 -10.63 -5.28 -4.20
C PRO A 46 -11.83 -4.54 -3.60
N GLU A 47 -12.03 -4.73 -2.29
CA GLU A 47 -12.96 -3.92 -1.50
C GLU A 47 -12.32 -2.58 -1.11
N ALA A 48 -11.00 -2.53 -1.00
CA ALA A 48 -10.24 -1.32 -0.72
C ALA A 48 -8.90 -1.30 -1.47
N VAL A 49 -8.47 -0.12 -1.90
CA VAL A 49 -7.19 0.16 -2.55
C VAL A 49 -6.36 1.06 -1.65
N VAL A 50 -5.22 0.56 -1.21
CA VAL A 50 -4.24 1.31 -0.41
C VAL A 50 -3.05 1.67 -1.28
N TYR A 51 -2.73 2.95 -1.36
CA TYR A 51 -1.55 3.45 -2.04
C TYR A 51 -0.44 3.80 -1.05
N LEU A 52 0.68 3.10 -1.16
CA LEU A 52 1.90 3.39 -0.40
C LEU A 52 2.78 4.34 -1.19
N HIS A 53 2.76 5.61 -0.78
CA HIS A 53 3.67 6.62 -1.26
C HIS A 53 5.08 6.42 -0.70
N VAL A 54 6.07 6.67 -1.55
CA VAL A 54 7.49 6.71 -1.19
C VAL A 54 8.18 7.73 -2.07
N THR A 55 9.12 8.50 -1.50
CA THR A 55 9.92 9.48 -2.24
C THR A 55 11.12 8.79 -2.89
N LEU A 56 11.71 9.41 -3.93
CA LEU A 56 12.93 8.87 -4.56
C LEU A 56 14.08 8.75 -3.56
N ASP A 57 14.20 9.70 -2.63
CA ASP A 57 15.27 9.69 -1.63
C ASP A 57 15.10 8.53 -0.64
N ALA A 58 13.87 8.29 -0.16
CA ALA A 58 13.59 7.11 0.67
C ALA A 58 13.81 5.78 -0.09
N VAL A 59 13.52 5.74 -1.40
CA VAL A 59 13.83 4.55 -2.21
C VAL A 59 15.35 4.34 -2.29
N ARG A 60 16.12 5.41 -2.50
CA ARG A 60 17.60 5.35 -2.57
C ARG A 60 18.21 4.92 -1.25
N GLU A 61 17.69 5.40 -0.13
CA GLU A 61 18.11 4.94 1.19
C GLU A 61 17.88 3.43 1.38
N ARG A 62 16.73 2.91 0.93
CA ARG A 62 16.35 1.50 1.12
C ARG A 62 16.96 0.53 0.12
N ARG A 63 17.23 0.99 -1.11
CA ARG A 63 17.60 0.13 -2.27
C ARG A 63 18.99 0.45 -2.82
N GLY A 64 19.61 1.53 -2.38
CA GLY A 64 20.92 2.01 -2.83
C GLY A 64 20.86 3.38 -3.50
N GLU A 65 21.84 4.23 -3.22
CA GLU A 65 21.93 5.64 -3.66
C GLU A 65 21.84 5.81 -5.18
N HIS A 66 22.27 4.80 -5.94
CA HIS A 66 22.24 4.78 -7.40
C HIS A 66 20.89 4.39 -8.00
N TRP A 67 19.82 4.27 -7.20
CA TRP A 67 18.49 3.97 -7.73
C TRP A 67 18.11 4.99 -8.84
N PRO A 68 17.74 4.54 -10.05
CA PRO A 68 17.59 5.45 -11.17
C PRO A 68 16.34 6.33 -11.05
N GLY A 69 16.53 7.65 -11.10
CA GLY A 69 15.42 8.60 -11.05
C GLY A 69 14.44 8.46 -12.22
N TRP A 70 14.91 8.03 -13.40
CA TRP A 70 14.02 7.76 -14.55
C TRP A 70 13.11 6.57 -14.28
N LEU A 71 13.59 5.54 -13.58
CA LEU A 71 12.79 4.36 -13.24
C LEU A 71 11.72 4.73 -12.22
N TYR A 72 12.09 5.51 -11.20
CA TYR A 72 11.11 6.10 -10.27
C TYR A 72 10.02 6.87 -11.01
N LYS A 73 10.37 7.81 -11.89
CA LYS A 73 9.38 8.57 -12.68
C LYS A 73 8.46 7.66 -13.51
N LYS A 74 9.02 6.62 -14.14
CA LYS A 74 8.23 5.64 -14.91
C LYS A 74 7.25 4.86 -14.02
N GLN A 75 7.67 4.48 -12.82
CA GLN A 75 6.78 3.84 -11.84
C GLN A 75 5.65 4.77 -11.43
N GLN A 76 5.94 6.04 -11.11
CA GLN A 76 4.91 7.03 -10.76
C GLN A 76 3.87 7.21 -11.87
N GLN A 77 4.28 7.21 -13.14
CA GLN A 77 3.36 7.28 -14.27
C GLN A 77 2.42 6.07 -14.34
N ARG A 78 2.94 4.86 -14.17
CA ARG A 78 2.13 3.62 -14.17
C ARG A 78 1.21 3.52 -12.97
N LEU A 79 1.63 4.10 -11.84
CA LEU A 79 0.91 4.13 -10.58
C LEU A 79 -0.22 5.16 -10.53
N LYS A 80 -0.22 6.16 -11.43
CA LYS A 80 -1.17 7.29 -11.43
C LYS A 80 -2.63 6.85 -11.29
N ASN A 81 -3.06 5.83 -12.04
CA ASN A 81 -4.45 5.40 -12.01
C ASN A 81 -4.82 4.72 -10.67
N ALA A 82 -3.91 3.96 -10.08
CA ALA A 82 -4.14 3.38 -8.75
C ALA A 82 -4.13 4.44 -7.65
N TYR A 83 -3.26 5.46 -7.77
CA TYR A 83 -3.23 6.60 -6.86
C TYR A 83 -4.55 7.39 -6.88
N GLU A 84 -5.09 7.66 -8.07
CA GLU A 84 -6.37 8.37 -8.23
C GLU A 84 -7.58 7.59 -7.70
N ALA A 85 -7.49 6.25 -7.67
CA ALA A 85 -8.53 5.36 -7.19
C ALA A 85 -8.30 4.88 -5.75
N ALA A 86 -7.27 5.37 -5.06
CA ALA A 86 -6.92 4.89 -3.73
C ALA A 86 -7.92 5.40 -2.68
N ASP A 87 -8.39 4.48 -1.84
CA ASP A 87 -9.22 4.80 -0.67
C ASP A 87 -8.36 5.33 0.49
N VAL A 88 -7.11 4.87 0.59
CA VAL A 88 -6.15 5.29 1.62
C VAL A 88 -4.79 5.59 1.00
N LEU A 89 -4.22 6.73 1.37
CA LEU A 89 -2.86 7.13 1.02
C LEU A 89 -1.98 7.08 2.28
N VAL A 90 -0.87 6.34 2.20
CA VAL A 90 0.09 6.19 3.31
C VAL A 90 1.45 6.70 2.85
N ASN A 91 2.06 7.60 3.60
CA ASN A 91 3.40 8.10 3.33
C ASN A 91 4.45 7.27 4.06
N THR A 92 4.83 6.15 3.44
CA THR A 92 5.84 5.26 4.03
C THR A 92 7.24 5.86 4.05
N ALA A 93 7.48 7.05 3.48
CA ALA A 93 8.77 7.74 3.62
C ALA A 93 8.91 8.44 4.99
N GLU A 94 7.79 8.75 5.64
CA GLU A 94 7.75 9.50 6.90
C GLU A 94 7.14 8.69 8.05
N GLN A 95 6.34 7.68 7.73
CA GLN A 95 5.66 6.83 8.71
C GLN A 95 6.43 5.52 8.96
N THR A 96 6.38 5.04 10.20
CA THR A 96 6.80 3.69 10.54
C THR A 96 5.86 2.64 9.95
N VAL A 97 6.24 1.37 10.05
CA VAL A 97 5.39 0.25 9.63
C VAL A 97 4.11 0.23 10.46
N GLU A 98 4.25 0.42 11.78
CA GLU A 98 3.15 0.42 12.74
C GLU A 98 2.17 1.57 12.44
N GLU A 99 2.66 2.81 12.31
CA GLU A 99 1.84 3.98 11.97
C GLU A 99 1.12 3.81 10.63
N SER A 100 1.81 3.21 9.64
CA SER A 100 1.25 2.92 8.33
C SER A 100 0.10 1.91 8.42
N VAL A 101 0.25 0.87 9.23
CA VAL A 101 -0.77 -0.17 9.42
C VAL A 101 -1.96 0.39 10.19
N GLU A 102 -1.72 1.12 11.29
CA GLU A 102 -2.76 1.78 12.08
C GLU A 102 -3.59 2.74 11.24
N ALA A 103 -2.95 3.55 10.39
CA ALA A 103 -3.65 4.46 9.48
C ALA A 103 -4.55 3.72 8.48
N ILE A 104 -4.14 2.55 7.99
CA ILE A 104 -4.95 1.73 7.09
C ILE A 104 -6.14 1.11 7.85
N LEU A 105 -5.90 0.54 9.03
CA LEU A 105 -6.93 -0.11 9.83
C LEU A 105 -7.98 0.89 10.35
N ALA A 106 -7.58 2.11 10.68
CA ALA A 106 -8.50 3.17 11.10
C ALA A 106 -9.54 3.53 10.03
N MET A 107 -9.23 3.32 8.75
CA MET A 107 -10.14 3.56 7.63
C MET A 107 -11.11 2.39 7.39
N PHE A 108 -10.77 1.20 7.91
CA PHE A 108 -11.50 -0.04 7.71
C PHE A 108 -11.60 -0.82 9.03
N PRO A 109 -12.27 -0.25 10.06
CA PRO A 109 -12.51 -0.97 11.30
C PRO A 109 -13.20 -2.29 10.95
N GLY A 110 -12.65 -3.40 11.43
CA GLY A 110 -13.26 -4.71 11.20
C GLY A 110 -14.69 -4.73 11.71
N ASP A 111 -15.55 -5.56 11.12
CA ASP A 111 -16.94 -5.77 11.57
C ASP A 111 -17.03 -6.44 12.97
N GLY A 112 -15.97 -6.38 13.78
CA GLY A 112 -15.70 -7.23 14.94
C GLY A 112 -15.66 -6.56 16.30
N ASP A 113 -16.00 -5.27 16.44
CA ASP A 113 -16.11 -4.62 17.76
C ASP A 113 -17.53 -4.79 18.36
N HIS A 114 -18.00 -6.03 18.44
CA HIS A 114 -19.13 -6.44 19.29
C HIS A 114 -18.74 -7.70 20.08
N GLU A 115 -17.93 -7.52 21.13
CA GLU A 115 -18.21 -8.03 22.48
C GLU A 115 -17.07 -7.72 23.46
N SER A 116 -17.37 -6.83 24.41
CA SER A 116 -17.06 -7.07 25.83
C SER A 116 -18.08 -6.29 26.67
N SER A 117 -19.33 -6.74 26.61
CA SER A 117 -20.18 -6.75 27.80
C SER A 117 -20.20 -8.21 28.27
N ALA A 118 -19.46 -8.48 29.33
CA ALA A 118 -19.62 -9.67 30.14
C ALA A 118 -19.46 -9.21 31.59
N ASP A 119 -20.62 -9.12 32.25
CA ASP A 119 -20.94 -9.15 33.68
C ASP A 119 -20.00 -8.52 34.73
#